data_AF-A0A1W9LAU9-F1
#
_entry.id   AF-A0A1W9LAU9-F1
#
_cell.length_a   1.000
_cell.length_b   1.000
_cell.length_c   1.000
_cell.angle_alpha   90.00
_cell.angle_beta   90.00
_cell.angle_gamma   90.00
#
_symmetry.space_group_name_H-M   'P 1'
#
loop_
_entity.id
_entity.type
_entity.pdbx_description
1 polymer ?
#
loop_
_entity_poly.entity_id
_entity_poly.type
_entity_poly.pdbx_seq_one_letter_code
_entity_poly.pdbx_strand_id
1 'polypeptide(L)'
;MTDSDIDNQLRLDTQTHIKFACDVLRVLRHLVKRIRMEHRKTWKTEDLLQLIDVLIQEITTGVTEEDKQREAFIAAGKEAFAANIGRAANPHPKESKYHAWWDTGWRDAEREKTKTTAVPPKRPLHLETATASRRYRVQINHKSEILEWNETLHMYVNKGGGTLFTDYDEALALANRLKSDTKGTVSVITVDSSQST
;
A
#
# COMPACT_ATOMS: atom_id res chain seq x y z
N MET A 1 1.87 53.59 18.66
CA MET A 1 2.51 52.79 17.59
C MET A 1 1.90 51.41 17.69
N THR A 2 0.98 51.10 16.79
CA THR A 2 0.32 49.80 16.72
C THR A 2 1.26 48.85 16.00
N ASP A 3 1.82 47.90 16.74
CA ASP A 3 2.47 46.73 16.17
C ASP A 3 1.45 46.11 15.23
N SER A 4 1.73 46.19 13.93
CA SER A 4 0.97 45.53 12.91
C SER A 4 1.07 44.03 13.18
N ASP A 5 0.01 43.45 13.75
CA ASP A 5 -0.32 42.05 13.53
C ASP A 5 -0.50 41.91 12.02
N ILE A 6 0.62 41.65 11.35
CA ILE A 6 0.65 41.24 9.95
C ILE A 6 -0.08 39.90 9.97
N ASP A 7 -1.37 39.95 9.65
CA ASP A 7 -2.20 38.82 9.33
C ASP A 7 -1.58 38.15 8.09
N ASN A 8 -0.54 37.35 8.33
CA ASN A 8 0.13 36.51 7.35
C ASN A 8 -0.82 35.36 7.02
N GLN A 9 -1.95 35.70 6.39
CA GLN A 9 -2.79 34.72 5.74
C GLN A 9 -1.92 34.02 4.70
N LEU A 10 -1.68 32.74 4.92
CA LEU A 10 -0.93 31.88 4.03
C LEU A 10 -1.64 31.90 2.66
N ARG A 11 -1.12 32.68 1.71
CA ARG A 11 -1.70 32.78 0.37
C ARG A 11 -1.40 31.49 -0.39
N LEU A 12 -2.43 30.66 -0.53
CA LEU A 12 -2.37 29.39 -1.23
C LEU A 12 -2.96 29.55 -2.64
N ASP A 13 -2.22 30.27 -3.49
CA ASP A 13 -2.72 30.72 -4.80
C ASP A 13 -2.78 29.61 -5.87
N THR A 14 -2.21 28.44 -5.59
CA THR A 14 -2.18 27.29 -6.53
C THR A 14 -2.55 25.98 -5.84
N GLN A 15 -3.12 25.04 -6.60
CA GLN A 15 -3.46 23.71 -6.10
C GLN A 15 -2.24 22.95 -5.55
N THR A 16 -1.06 23.21 -6.11
CA THR A 16 0.21 22.65 -5.63
C THR A 16 0.58 23.21 -4.26
N HIS A 17 0.42 24.52 -4.05
CA HIS A 17 0.65 25.15 -2.74
C HIS A 17 -0.36 24.65 -1.70
N ILE A 18 -1.62 24.44 -2.08
CA ILE A 18 -2.65 23.87 -1.20
C ILE A 18 -2.25 22.47 -0.75
N LYS A 19 -1.85 21.59 -1.70
CA LYS A 19 -1.40 20.23 -1.37
C LYS A 19 -0.19 20.24 -0.45
N PHE A 20 0.82 21.04 -0.78
CA PHE A 20 2.02 21.19 0.05
C PHE A 20 1.69 21.67 1.46
N ALA A 21 0.84 22.69 1.61
CA ALA A 21 0.41 23.19 2.90
C ALA A 21 -0.39 22.14 3.69
N CYS A 22 -1.27 21.38 3.03
CA CYS A 22 -1.99 20.28 3.67
C CYS A 22 -1.04 19.18 4.17
N ASP A 23 0.00 18.86 3.41
CA ASP A 23 0.99 17.85 3.81
C ASP A 23 1.86 18.36 4.97
N VAL A 24 2.28 19.61 4.97
CA VAL A 24 2.96 20.27 6.11
C VAL A 24 2.06 20.26 7.35
N LEU A 25 0.78 20.59 7.23
CA LEU A 25 -0.17 20.55 8.35
C LEU A 25 -0.40 19.12 8.88
N ARG A 26 -0.32 18.10 8.00
CA ARG A 26 -0.37 16.69 8.41
C ARG A 26 0.88 16.29 9.21
N VAL A 27 2.08 16.70 8.78
CA VAL A 27 3.34 16.51 9.54
C VAL A 27 3.19 17.10 10.94
N LEU A 28 2.84 18.39 11.00
CA LEU A 28 2.74 19.12 12.27
C LEU A 28 1.70 18.50 13.20
N ARG A 29 0.55 18.06 12.66
CA ARG A 29 -0.46 17.36 13.45
C ARG A 29 0.04 16.02 14.00
N HIS A 30 0.80 15.25 13.22
CA HIS A 30 1.38 13.98 13.67
C HIS A 30 2.46 14.19 14.74
N LEU A 31 3.32 15.19 14.55
CA LEU A 31 4.33 15.60 15.51
C LEU A 31 3.68 15.92 16.87
N VAL A 32 2.70 16.81 16.88
CA VAL A 32 1.98 17.22 18.10
C VAL A 32 1.30 16.02 18.76
N LYS A 33 0.71 15.10 17.97
CA LYS A 33 0.08 13.88 18.50
C LYS A 33 1.10 12.97 19.19
N ARG A 34 2.28 12.75 18.60
CA ARG A 34 3.33 11.91 19.20
C ARG A 34 3.92 12.55 20.46
N ILE A 35 4.18 13.87 20.43
CA ILE A 35 4.62 14.62 21.62
C ILE A 35 3.61 14.46 22.76
N ARG A 36 2.30 14.56 22.48
CA ARG A 36 1.25 14.35 23.50
C ARG A 36 1.19 12.91 24.02
N MET A 37 1.43 11.91 23.18
CA MET A 37 1.45 10.50 23.61
C MET A 37 2.62 10.25 24.57
N GLU A 38 3.79 10.86 24.32
CA GLU A 38 4.99 10.74 25.14
C GLU A 38 5.14 11.90 26.13
N HIS A 39 4.05 12.28 26.81
CA HIS A 39 3.98 13.42 27.74
C HIS A 39 5.02 13.41 28.89
N ARG A 40 5.68 12.27 29.15
CA ARG A 40 6.71 12.13 30.20
C ARG A 40 8.15 12.24 29.67
N LYS A 41 8.32 12.31 28.35
CA LYS A 41 9.64 12.43 27.73
C LYS A 41 10.03 13.91 27.66
N THR A 42 11.22 14.23 28.14
CA THR A 42 11.81 15.55 27.92
C THR A 42 12.33 15.61 26.49
N TRP A 43 11.62 16.28 25.60
CA TRP A 43 11.99 16.40 24.20
C TRP A 43 13.16 17.38 24.04
N LYS A 44 14.29 16.91 23.50
CA LYS A 44 15.36 17.79 23.04
C LYS A 44 15.10 18.24 21.61
N THR A 45 15.72 19.33 21.20
CA THR A 45 15.63 19.85 19.83
C THR A 45 16.04 18.79 18.80
N GLU A 46 17.04 17.96 19.10
CA GLU A 46 17.48 16.84 18.26
C GLU A 46 16.41 15.74 18.10
N ASP A 47 15.67 15.40 19.16
CA ASP A 47 14.57 14.43 19.11
C ASP A 47 13.43 14.93 18.21
N LEU A 48 13.17 16.23 18.24
CA LEU A 48 12.14 16.88 17.43
C LEU A 48 12.55 16.94 15.96
N LEU A 49 13.82 17.26 15.66
CA LEU A 49 14.33 17.26 14.30
C LEU A 49 14.31 15.84 13.69
N GLN A 50 14.77 14.82 14.42
CA GLN A 50 14.66 13.44 13.96
C GLN A 50 13.22 13.01 13.72
N LEU A 51 12.29 13.39 14.61
CA LEU A 51 10.90 13.07 14.42
C LEU A 51 10.31 13.77 13.19
N ILE A 52 10.68 15.03 12.93
CA ILE A 52 10.28 15.77 11.73
C ILE A 52 10.83 15.07 10.49
N ASP A 53 12.11 14.69 10.47
CA ASP A 53 12.74 14.03 9.32
C ASP A 53 12.09 12.67 9.02
N VAL A 54 11.77 11.88 10.05
CA VAL A 54 11.02 10.63 9.91
C VAL A 54 9.63 10.89 9.34
N LEU A 55 8.90 11.88 9.84
CA LEU A 55 7.55 12.21 9.36
C LEU A 55 7.56 12.77 7.93
N ILE A 56 8.57 13.57 7.56
CA ILE A 56 8.78 14.03 6.19
C ILE A 56 9.04 12.84 5.29
N GLN A 57 9.88 11.89 5.71
CA GLN A 57 10.17 10.68 4.96
C GLN A 57 8.93 9.79 4.80
N GLU A 58 8.13 9.58 5.85
CA GLU A 58 6.88 8.83 5.80
C GLU A 58 5.86 9.46 4.83
N ILE A 59 5.76 10.79 4.79
CA ILE A 59 4.83 11.49 3.90
C ILE A 59 5.32 11.53 2.46
N THR A 60 6.61 11.74 2.24
CA THR A 60 7.19 11.79 0.89
C THR A 60 7.24 10.43 0.22
N THR A 61 7.43 9.36 1.00
CA THR A 61 7.43 7.97 0.48
C THR A 61 6.06 7.31 0.50
N GLY A 62 5.12 7.82 1.32
CA GLY A 62 3.84 7.16 1.59
C GLY A 62 3.97 5.87 2.40
N VAL A 63 5.18 5.55 2.89
CA VAL A 63 5.48 4.34 3.67
C VAL A 63 5.62 4.74 5.14
N THR A 64 4.67 4.31 5.95
CA THR A 64 4.68 4.55 7.40
C THR A 64 5.56 3.53 8.13
N GLU A 65 5.96 3.83 9.37
CA GLU A 65 6.60 2.83 10.25
C GLU A 65 5.73 1.57 10.45
N GLU A 66 4.41 1.69 10.38
CA GLU A 66 3.52 0.53 10.42
C GLU A 66 3.68 -0.36 9.17
N ASP A 67 3.91 0.25 8.01
CA ASP A 67 4.14 -0.48 6.75
C ASP A 67 5.46 -1.23 6.79
N LYS A 68 6.53 -0.62 7.34
CA LYS A 68 7.82 -1.30 7.56
C LYS A 68 7.69 -2.48 8.52
N GLN A 69 6.95 -2.30 9.62
CA GLN A 69 6.68 -3.39 10.55
C GLN A 69 5.91 -4.52 9.87
N ARG A 70 4.85 -4.18 9.12
CA ARG A 70 4.06 -5.15 8.38
C ARG A 70 4.92 -5.96 7.40
N GLU A 71 5.79 -5.30 6.62
CA GLU A 71 6.70 -5.99 5.70
C GLU A 71 7.65 -6.94 6.43
N ALA A 72 8.23 -6.51 7.56
CA ALA A 72 9.10 -7.35 8.37
C ALA A 72 8.38 -8.61 8.88
N PHE A 73 7.13 -8.49 9.35
CA PHE A 73 6.35 -9.65 9.81
C PHE A 73 5.94 -10.57 8.66
N ILE A 74 5.62 -10.04 7.48
CA ILE A 74 5.36 -10.83 6.27
C ILE A 74 6.62 -11.61 5.87
N ALA A 75 7.79 -10.97 5.86
CA ALA A 75 9.05 -11.63 5.55
C ALA A 75 9.36 -12.77 6.52
N ALA A 76 9.19 -12.54 7.83
CA ALA A 76 9.35 -13.57 8.85
C ALA A 76 8.38 -14.77 8.66
N GLY A 77 7.16 -14.52 8.18
CA GLY A 77 6.21 -15.57 7.81
C GLY A 77 6.68 -16.42 6.64
N LYS A 78 7.23 -15.78 5.59
CA LYS A 78 7.81 -16.46 4.42
C LYS A 78 9.02 -17.31 4.81
N GLU A 79 9.91 -16.77 5.65
CA GLU A 79 11.09 -17.48 6.17
C GLU A 79 10.70 -18.71 7.00
N ALA A 80 9.69 -18.58 7.86
CA ALA A 80 9.20 -19.70 8.65
C ALA A 80 8.64 -20.84 7.77
N PHE A 81 7.93 -20.51 6.69
CA PHE A 81 7.51 -21.51 5.71
C PHE A 81 8.70 -22.19 5.04
N ALA A 82 9.72 -21.43 4.62
CA ALA A 82 10.94 -21.97 4.02
C ALA A 82 11.71 -22.90 4.98
N ALA A 83 11.65 -22.61 6.29
CA ALA A 83 12.21 -23.45 7.35
C ALA A 83 11.32 -24.66 7.74
N ASN A 84 10.22 -24.92 7.02
CA ASN A 84 9.21 -25.95 7.33
C ASN A 84 8.57 -25.83 8.72
N ILE A 85 8.52 -24.62 9.27
CA ILE A 85 7.80 -24.34 10.52
C ILE A 85 6.30 -24.30 10.19
N GLY A 86 5.53 -25.15 10.87
CA GLY A 86 4.09 -25.22 10.67
C GLY A 86 3.39 -23.92 11.07
N ARG A 87 2.35 -23.55 10.31
CA ARG A 87 1.53 -22.35 10.53
C ARG A 87 1.02 -22.18 11.98
N ALA A 88 0.74 -23.28 12.67
CA ALA A 88 0.28 -23.28 14.06
C ALA A 88 1.33 -22.78 15.06
N ALA A 89 2.61 -22.72 14.66
CA ALA A 89 3.71 -22.22 15.46
C ALA A 89 3.95 -20.70 15.28
N ASN A 90 2.96 -19.96 14.76
CA ASN A 90 3.01 -18.50 14.73
C ASN A 90 3.25 -17.95 16.16
N PRO A 91 4.33 -17.18 16.40
CA PRO A 91 4.69 -16.73 17.74
C PRO A 91 3.81 -15.58 18.25
N HIS A 92 2.93 -15.03 17.40
CA HIS A 92 2.12 -13.86 17.74
C HIS A 92 0.72 -14.24 18.28
N PRO A 93 0.12 -13.43 19.15
CA PRO A 93 -1.25 -13.68 19.63
C PRO A 93 -2.27 -13.64 18.48
N LYS A 94 -3.21 -14.59 18.43
CA LYS A 94 -4.18 -14.76 17.33
C LYS A 94 -4.99 -13.50 17.00
N GLU A 95 -5.29 -12.68 17.99
CA GLU A 95 -6.09 -11.45 17.84
C GLU A 95 -5.25 -10.24 17.41
N SER A 96 -3.93 -10.40 17.29
CA SER A 96 -3.02 -9.30 16.95
C SER A 96 -2.86 -9.13 15.44
N LYS A 97 -2.73 -7.88 15.00
CA LYS A 97 -2.34 -7.53 13.62
C LYS A 97 -1.02 -8.18 13.20
N TYR A 98 -0.07 -8.39 14.12
CA TYR A 98 1.20 -9.05 13.85
C TYR A 98 1.03 -10.54 13.49
N HIS A 99 0.06 -11.22 14.11
CA HIS A 99 -0.28 -12.59 13.75
C HIS A 99 -0.83 -12.66 12.33
N ALA A 100 -1.73 -11.73 11.96
CA ALA A 100 -2.29 -11.66 10.62
C ALA A 100 -1.22 -11.38 9.53
N TRP A 101 -0.28 -10.49 9.80
CA TRP A 101 0.80 -10.15 8.85
C TRP A 101 1.78 -11.32 8.65
N TRP A 102 2.20 -11.97 9.74
CA TRP A 102 3.03 -13.17 9.65
C TRP A 102 2.31 -14.30 8.91
N ASP A 103 1.03 -14.52 9.22
CA ASP A 103 0.21 -15.56 8.58
C ASP A 103 0.03 -15.32 7.07
N THR A 104 -0.05 -14.05 6.68
CA THR A 104 -0.10 -13.65 5.27
C THR A 104 1.18 -14.06 4.54
N GLY A 105 2.35 -13.74 5.10
CA GLY A 105 3.63 -14.14 4.52
C GLY A 105 3.79 -15.65 4.39
N TRP A 106 3.40 -16.40 5.43
CA TRP A 106 3.47 -17.87 5.40
C TRP A 106 2.58 -18.46 4.29
N ARG A 107 1.35 -17.97 4.15
CA ARG A 107 0.40 -18.41 3.10
C ARG A 107 0.84 -18.02 1.70
N ASP A 108 1.50 -16.88 1.54
CA ASP A 108 2.05 -16.45 0.25
C ASP A 108 3.15 -17.41 -0.21
N ALA A 109 4.07 -17.75 0.69
CA ALA A 109 5.13 -18.72 0.40
C ALA A 109 4.57 -20.14 0.10
N GLU A 110 3.52 -20.55 0.82
CA GLU A 110 2.81 -21.80 0.55
C GLU A 110 2.22 -21.84 -0.86
N ARG A 111 1.56 -20.77 -1.29
CA ARG A 111 1.01 -20.61 -2.64
C ARG A 111 2.09 -20.61 -3.71
N GLU A 112 3.18 -19.89 -3.49
CA GLU A 112 4.31 -19.86 -4.43
C GLU A 112 4.90 -21.27 -4.63
N LYS A 113 5.07 -22.05 -3.55
CA LYS A 113 5.56 -23.44 -3.63
C LYS A 113 4.56 -24.37 -4.35
N THR A 114 3.26 -24.25 -4.06
CA THR A 114 2.23 -25.03 -4.77
C THR A 114 2.17 -24.68 -6.26
N LYS A 115 2.35 -23.40 -6.63
CA LYS A 115 2.46 -22.98 -8.04
C LYS A 115 3.70 -23.56 -8.73
N THR A 116 4.84 -23.66 -8.05
CA THR A 116 6.06 -24.27 -8.64
C THR A 116 5.96 -25.79 -8.78
N THR A 117 5.16 -26.44 -7.92
CA THR A 117 4.98 -27.90 -7.93
C THR A 117 3.89 -28.33 -8.93
N ALA A 118 2.96 -27.44 -9.27
CA ALA A 118 1.98 -27.61 -10.33
C ALA A 118 2.60 -27.38 -11.72
N VAL A 119 3.54 -28.24 -12.13
CA VAL A 119 3.96 -28.33 -13.54
C VAL A 119 2.81 -28.99 -14.32
N PRO A 120 2.08 -28.28 -15.21
CA PRO A 120 1.09 -28.93 -16.06
C PRO A 120 1.80 -29.91 -17.01
N PRO A 121 1.15 -31.03 -17.41
CA PRO A 121 1.75 -31.94 -18.36
C PRO A 121 2.06 -31.18 -19.66
N LYS A 122 3.32 -31.28 -20.11
CA LYS A 122 3.83 -30.72 -21.37
C LYS A 122 2.83 -30.96 -22.51
N ARG A 123 2.08 -29.94 -22.90
CA ARG A 123 1.44 -29.85 -24.21
C ARG A 123 2.44 -29.26 -25.20
N PRO A 124 2.46 -29.75 -26.44
CA PRO A 124 3.48 -29.39 -27.41
C PRO A 124 3.46 -27.90 -27.72
N LEU A 125 4.67 -27.39 -27.97
CA LEU A 125 5.00 -26.05 -28.45
C LEU A 125 4.11 -25.69 -29.65
N HIS A 126 3.09 -24.87 -29.45
CA HIS A 126 2.45 -24.15 -30.55
C HIS A 126 2.96 -22.71 -30.52
N LEU A 127 3.73 -22.39 -31.56
CA LEU A 127 4.17 -21.06 -31.92
C LEU A 127 3.00 -20.06 -31.90
N GLU A 128 3.27 -18.94 -31.25
CA GLU A 128 2.72 -17.59 -31.42
C GLU A 128 1.57 -17.43 -32.42
N THR A 129 0.43 -17.00 -31.90
CA THR A 129 -0.37 -15.97 -32.58
C THR A 129 -0.55 -14.82 -31.61
N ALA A 130 0.11 -13.71 -31.91
CA ALA A 130 -0.01 -12.44 -31.20
C ALA A 130 -1.48 -12.00 -31.19
N THR A 131 -2.21 -12.40 -30.15
CA THR A 131 -3.50 -11.83 -29.81
C THR A 131 -3.21 -10.67 -28.90
N ALA A 132 -3.74 -9.48 -29.25
CA ALA A 132 -3.56 -8.23 -28.52
C ALA A 132 -3.52 -8.50 -27.01
N SER A 133 -2.42 -8.15 -26.36
CA SER A 133 -2.17 -8.45 -24.95
C SER A 133 -3.11 -7.60 -24.09
N ARG A 134 -4.37 -8.02 -23.99
CA ARG A 134 -5.37 -7.45 -23.11
C ARG A 134 -4.84 -7.53 -21.70
N ARG A 135 -4.60 -6.37 -21.10
CA ARG A 135 -4.21 -6.28 -19.69
C ARG A 135 -5.43 -5.90 -18.88
N TYR A 136 -5.46 -6.30 -17.62
CA TYR A 136 -6.58 -6.05 -16.73
C TYR A 136 -6.16 -5.16 -15.58
N ARG A 137 -7.06 -4.30 -15.10
CA ARG A 137 -6.86 -3.51 -13.86
C ARG A 137 -8.03 -3.71 -12.93
N VAL A 138 -7.75 -3.77 -11.64
CA VAL A 138 -8.78 -3.74 -10.61
C VAL A 138 -8.98 -2.29 -10.20
N GLN A 139 -10.23 -1.82 -10.22
CA GLN A 139 -10.59 -0.46 -9.86
C GLN A 139 -11.64 -0.46 -8.76
N ILE A 140 -11.66 0.61 -7.97
CA ILE A 140 -12.76 0.95 -7.07
C ILE A 140 -13.37 2.28 -7.50
N ASN A 141 -14.68 2.31 -7.55
CA ASN A 141 -15.45 3.54 -7.65
C ASN A 141 -16.01 3.88 -6.27
N HIS A 142 -15.51 4.95 -5.66
CA HIS A 142 -15.93 5.39 -4.33
C HIS A 142 -16.02 6.92 -4.29
N LYS A 143 -17.19 7.45 -3.87
CA LYS A 143 -17.46 8.89 -3.76
C LYS A 143 -17.07 9.71 -5.00
N SER A 144 -17.40 9.17 -6.19
CA SER A 144 -17.13 9.80 -7.50
C SER A 144 -15.65 9.83 -7.91
N GLU A 145 -14.76 9.14 -7.19
CA GLU A 145 -13.37 8.95 -7.57
C GLU A 145 -13.15 7.52 -8.09
N ILE A 146 -12.39 7.40 -9.18
CA ILE A 146 -11.93 6.12 -9.72
C ILE A 146 -10.48 5.93 -9.28
N LEU A 147 -10.26 4.93 -8.44
CA LEU A 147 -8.94 4.53 -7.99
C LEU A 147 -8.63 3.13 -8.50
N GLU A 148 -7.36 2.83 -8.73
CA GLU A 148 -6.89 1.54 -9.22
C GLU A 148 -6.08 0.85 -8.16
N TRP A 149 -6.26 -0.46 -8.02
CA TRP A 149 -5.46 -1.24 -7.11
C TRP A 149 -4.03 -1.40 -7.64
N ASN A 150 -3.05 -0.99 -6.84
CA ASN A 150 -1.65 -1.28 -7.07
C ASN A 150 -1.25 -2.45 -6.16
N GLU A 151 -0.90 -3.58 -6.77
CA GLU A 151 -0.48 -4.80 -6.10
C GLU A 151 0.90 -4.68 -5.45
N THR A 152 1.81 -3.85 -5.97
CA THR A 152 3.09 -3.61 -5.30
C THR A 152 2.87 -2.84 -4.00
N LEU A 153 2.06 -1.79 -4.04
CA LEU A 153 1.79 -0.88 -2.92
C LEU A 153 0.62 -1.34 -2.03
N HIS A 154 -0.10 -2.40 -2.44
CA HIS A 154 -1.26 -2.95 -1.74
C HIS A 154 -2.32 -1.89 -1.37
N MET A 155 -2.54 -0.92 -2.26
CA MET A 155 -3.50 0.18 -2.03
C MET A 155 -4.13 0.69 -3.31
N TYR A 156 -5.20 1.45 -3.14
CA TYR A 156 -5.83 2.19 -4.22
C TYR A 156 -5.06 3.47 -4.53
N VAL A 157 -4.60 3.59 -5.76
CA VAL A 157 -3.88 4.74 -6.30
C VAL A 157 -4.70 5.42 -7.40
N ASN A 158 -4.28 6.61 -7.82
CA ASN A 158 -4.95 7.31 -8.91
C ASN A 158 -4.89 6.52 -10.23
N LYS A 159 -5.88 6.76 -11.09
CA LYS A 159 -5.96 6.19 -12.44
C LYS A 159 -4.64 6.32 -13.19
N GLY A 160 -4.13 5.20 -13.70
CA GLY A 160 -2.82 5.12 -14.36
C GLY A 160 -1.77 4.36 -13.53
N GLY A 161 -1.89 4.37 -12.19
CA GLY A 161 -0.92 3.77 -11.28
C GLY A 161 -1.24 2.35 -10.83
N GLY A 162 -2.38 1.77 -11.23
CA GLY A 162 -2.76 0.42 -10.82
C GLY A 162 -1.93 -0.67 -11.50
N THR A 163 -1.84 -1.83 -10.84
CA THR A 163 -1.17 -3.01 -11.41
C THR A 163 -1.93 -3.51 -12.63
N LEU A 164 -1.17 -3.78 -13.69
CA LEU A 164 -1.66 -4.39 -14.92
C LEU A 164 -1.49 -5.90 -14.84
N PHE A 165 -2.59 -6.61 -14.69
CA PHE A 165 -2.63 -8.06 -14.68
C PHE A 165 -2.67 -8.60 -16.10
N THR A 166 -1.92 -9.65 -16.38
CA THR A 166 -1.97 -10.36 -17.66
C THR A 166 -3.07 -11.42 -17.69
N ASP A 167 -3.49 -11.90 -16.51
CA ASP A 167 -4.54 -12.90 -16.33
C ASP A 167 -5.83 -12.23 -15.77
N TYR A 168 -6.96 -12.54 -16.40
CA TYR A 168 -8.26 -12.04 -15.97
C TYR A 168 -8.71 -12.68 -14.66
N ASP A 169 -8.46 -13.97 -14.48
CA ASP A 169 -8.91 -14.72 -13.31
C ASP A 169 -8.19 -14.24 -12.04
N GLU A 170 -6.92 -13.84 -12.19
CA GLU A 170 -6.13 -13.22 -11.12
C GLU A 170 -6.71 -11.85 -10.71
N ALA A 171 -7.00 -10.99 -11.69
CA ALA A 171 -7.64 -9.70 -11.44
C ALA A 171 -9.04 -9.86 -10.81
N LEU A 172 -9.81 -10.86 -11.22
CA LEU A 172 -11.14 -11.15 -10.71
C LEU A 172 -11.10 -11.67 -9.26
N ALA A 173 -10.18 -12.59 -8.95
CA ALA A 173 -9.99 -13.10 -7.60
C ALA A 173 -9.61 -11.98 -6.63
N LEU A 174 -8.71 -11.09 -7.05
CA LEU A 174 -8.30 -9.92 -6.27
C LEU A 174 -9.46 -8.92 -6.08
N ALA A 175 -10.19 -8.62 -7.16
CA ALA A 175 -11.38 -7.75 -7.08
C ALA A 175 -12.42 -8.29 -6.09
N ASN A 176 -12.69 -9.61 -6.11
CA ASN A 176 -13.64 -10.23 -5.18
C ASN A 176 -13.17 -10.18 -3.73
N ARG A 177 -11.86 -10.29 -3.47
CA ARG A 177 -11.30 -10.10 -2.13
C ARG A 177 -11.46 -8.66 -1.65
N LEU A 178 -11.21 -7.68 -2.50
CA LEU A 178 -11.28 -6.27 -2.12
C LEU A 178 -12.73 -5.77 -1.90
N LYS A 179 -13.74 -6.47 -2.41
CA LYS A 179 -15.16 -6.15 -2.17
C LYS A 179 -15.57 -6.28 -0.70
N SER A 180 -14.94 -7.14 0.11
CA SER A 180 -15.31 -7.29 1.52
C SER A 180 -14.88 -6.10 2.38
N ASP A 181 -13.83 -5.41 1.96
CA ASP A 181 -13.10 -4.46 2.81
C ASP A 181 -13.34 -2.99 2.42
N THR A 182 -14.21 -2.74 1.44
CA THR A 182 -14.35 -1.42 0.81
C THR A 182 -15.80 -0.91 0.76
N LYS A 183 -15.96 0.42 0.91
CA LYS A 183 -17.27 1.12 0.87
C LYS A 183 -17.70 1.50 -0.56
N GLY A 184 -17.08 0.94 -1.59
CA GLY A 184 -17.28 1.30 -3.00
C GLY A 184 -17.46 0.07 -3.89
N THR A 185 -17.74 0.29 -5.16
CA THR A 185 -17.90 -0.80 -6.14
C THR A 185 -16.55 -1.16 -6.73
N VAL A 186 -16.07 -2.38 -6.47
CA VAL A 186 -14.83 -2.90 -7.05
C VAL A 186 -15.14 -3.63 -8.37
N SER A 187 -14.44 -3.27 -9.44
CA SER A 187 -14.60 -3.83 -10.79
C SER A 187 -13.25 -4.17 -11.43
N VAL A 188 -13.26 -5.09 -12.40
CA VAL A 188 -12.11 -5.37 -13.26
C VAL A 188 -12.37 -4.72 -14.62
N ILE A 189 -11.43 -3.93 -15.11
CA ILE A 189 -11.48 -3.32 -16.44
C ILE A 189 -10.41 -3.94 -17.36
N THR A 190 -10.71 -3.98 -18.65
CA THR A 190 -9.74 -4.34 -19.69
C THR A 190 -9.07 -3.07 -20.20
N VAL A 191 -7.74 -3.09 -20.28
CA VAL A 191 -6.90 -2.04 -20.85
C VAL A 191 -6.35 -2.58 -22.17
N ASP A 192 -6.82 -2.01 -23.27
CA ASP A 192 -6.23 -2.28 -24.59
C ASP A 192 -4.88 -1.57 -24.71
N SER A 193 -3.88 -2.26 -25.23
CA SER A 193 -2.49 -1.81 -25.36
C SER A 193 -2.28 -0.68 -26.39
N SER A 194 -3.31 0.07 -26.75
CA SER A 194 -3.32 1.06 -27.85
C SER A 194 -3.36 2.52 -27.40
N GLN A 195 -3.08 2.83 -26.13
CA GLN A 195 -2.93 4.22 -25.67
C GLN A 195 -1.64 4.42 -24.89
N SER A 196 -0.56 4.66 -25.64
CA SER A 196 0.62 5.37 -25.19
C SER A 196 0.84 6.53 -26.17
N THR A 197 0.41 7.73 -25.76
CA THR A 197 0.82 9.03 -26.33
C THR A 197 1.62 9.78 -25.30
#